data_AF-A0A353M0T8-F1
#
_entry.id   AF-A0A353M0T8-F1
#
_cell.length_a   1.000
_cell.length_b   1.000
_cell.length_c   1.000
_cell.angle_alpha   90.00
_cell.angle_beta   90.00
_cell.angle_gamma   90.00
#
_symmetry.space_group_name_H-M   'P 1'
#
loop_
_entity.id
_entity.type
_entity.pdbx_description
1 polymer ?
#
loop_
_entity_poly.entity_id
_entity_poly.type
_entity_poly.pdbx_seq_one_letter_code
_entity_poly.pdbx_strand_id
1 'polypeptide(L)'
;MISEVNMAILACEWDLSSGQYSLDVDLILAVSVQVEQVQTIKAISDANIGQSVKLSTDGVVLNTLPPAVKLKIDKEITGILEFAQEGAAPVQTVLDITTDVKLNETELTKGKLVTRGAATLEVLYEDEELAVKVQSFVQALPFELVFEGPEIQGGMALQPRLKAQSEGYVVNDGKSVRVELKLAGAILLRDHQPLQILTEITAPGNQVEVRKELVAVDSFVNRKEQQATA
;
A
#
# COMPACT_ATOMS: atom_id res chain seq x y z
N MET A 1 -12.61 17.82 6.96
CA MET A 1 -11.98 18.12 5.65
C MET A 1 -10.55 17.62 5.72
N ILE A 2 -10.37 16.33 5.46
CA ILE A 2 -9.04 15.75 5.35
C ILE A 2 -8.69 15.78 3.87
N SER A 3 -7.69 16.58 3.51
CA SER A 3 -7.10 16.57 2.18
C SER A 3 -5.75 15.86 2.29
N GLU A 4 -5.59 14.75 1.59
CA GLU A 4 -4.31 14.03 1.53
C GLU A 4 -3.69 14.28 0.15
N VAL A 5 -2.46 14.77 0.14
CA VAL A 5 -1.64 14.94 -1.06
C VAL A 5 -0.50 13.95 -0.96
N ASN A 6 -0.36 13.10 -1.98
CA ASN A 6 0.76 12.19 -2.12
C ASN A 6 1.54 12.55 -3.39
N MET A 7 2.86 12.55 -3.29
CA MET A 7 3.77 12.80 -4.38
C MET A 7 4.73 11.62 -4.49
N ALA A 8 4.83 11.04 -5.68
CA ALA A 8 5.77 9.98 -5.99
C ALA A 8 6.62 10.38 -7.19
N ILE A 9 7.92 10.06 -7.14
CA ILE A 9 8.81 10.13 -8.29
C ILE A 9 8.54 8.88 -9.11
N LEU A 10 8.06 9.04 -10.35
CA LEU A 10 7.83 7.94 -11.28
C LEU A 10 9.09 7.57 -12.06
N ALA A 11 9.90 8.58 -12.41
CA ALA A 11 11.17 8.42 -13.08
C ALA A 11 12.11 9.53 -12.66
N CYS A 12 13.39 9.19 -12.54
CA CYS A 12 14.49 10.12 -12.34
C CYS A 12 15.60 9.69 -13.29
N GLU A 13 15.76 10.40 -14.40
CA GLU A 13 16.88 10.21 -15.32
C GLU A 13 17.94 11.25 -14.98
N TRP A 14 19.21 10.85 -15.04
CA TRP A 14 20.31 11.78 -14.80
C TRP A 14 21.49 11.43 -15.69
N ASP A 15 22.24 12.45 -16.11
CA ASP A 15 23.48 12.31 -16.87
C ASP A 15 24.62 13.02 -16.14
N LEU A 16 25.77 12.35 -16.09
CA LEU A 16 27.00 12.89 -15.55
C LEU A 16 28.16 12.55 -16.47
N SER A 17 28.46 13.48 -17.37
CA SER A 17 29.58 13.34 -18.30
C SER A 17 30.92 13.68 -17.62
N SER A 18 32.02 13.07 -18.07
CA SER A 18 33.35 13.31 -17.50
C SER A 18 33.77 14.77 -17.62
N GLY A 19 34.17 15.38 -16.49
CA GLY A 19 34.57 16.79 -16.41
C GLY A 19 33.43 17.78 -16.19
N GLN A 20 32.18 17.33 -16.05
CA GLN A 20 31.08 18.18 -15.59
C GLN A 20 31.01 18.21 -14.06
N TYR A 21 30.69 19.40 -13.52
CA TYR A 21 30.39 19.63 -12.09
C TYR A 21 28.90 19.90 -11.85
N SER A 22 28.07 19.67 -12.87
CA SER A 22 26.61 19.82 -12.83
C SER A 22 25.98 18.51 -13.24
N LEU A 23 24.93 18.12 -12.52
CA LEU A 23 24.13 16.93 -12.78
C LEU A 23 22.84 17.39 -13.45
N ASP A 24 22.60 16.98 -14.69
CA ASP A 24 21.30 17.18 -15.33
C ASP A 24 20.36 16.08 -14.85
N VAL A 25 19.19 16.46 -14.34
CA VAL A 25 18.22 15.56 -13.71
C VAL A 25 16.83 15.81 -14.28
N ASP A 26 16.29 14.82 -14.96
CA ASP A 26 14.92 14.81 -15.45
C ASP A 26 14.03 14.01 -14.49
N LEU A 27 12.98 14.65 -13.96
CA LEU A 27 12.07 14.06 -12.97
C LEU A 27 10.65 14.00 -13.53
N ILE A 28 10.07 12.80 -13.53
CA ILE A 28 8.64 12.60 -13.75
C ILE A 28 7.99 12.43 -12.39
N LEU A 29 7.09 13.35 -12.04
CA LEU A 29 6.37 13.32 -10.77
C LEU A 29 4.90 12.92 -11.00
N ALA A 30 4.40 12.04 -10.13
CA ALA A 30 2.98 11.78 -9.97
C ALA A 30 2.48 12.49 -8.72
N VAL A 31 1.51 13.38 -8.90
CA VAL A 31 0.78 13.99 -7.79
C VAL A 31 -0.62 13.39 -7.72
N SER A 32 -0.93 12.79 -6.58
CA SER A 32 -2.27 12.29 -6.24
C SER A 32 -2.87 13.16 -5.15
N VAL A 33 -4.03 13.75 -5.43
CA VAL A 33 -4.80 14.51 -4.45
C VAL A 33 -6.09 13.76 -4.15
N GLN A 34 -6.35 13.50 -2.87
CA GLN A 34 -7.60 12.95 -2.39
C GLN A 34 -8.36 14.03 -1.62
N VAL A 35 -9.58 14.32 -2.09
CA VAL A 35 -10.49 15.30 -1.47
C VAL A 35 -11.73 14.58 -0.97
N GLU A 36 -12.10 14.85 0.28
CA GLU A 36 -13.36 14.40 0.86
C GLU A 36 -14.50 15.34 0.44
N GLN A 37 -15.56 14.78 -0.14
CA GLN A 37 -16.80 15.51 -0.37
C GLN A 37 -17.91 14.86 0.45
N VAL A 38 -18.46 15.62 1.39
CA VAL A 38 -19.62 15.17 2.16
C VAL A 38 -20.85 15.23 1.25
N GLN A 39 -21.53 14.10 1.09
CA GLN A 39 -22.83 14.04 0.42
C GLN A 39 -23.92 13.79 1.46
N THR A 40 -25.07 14.44 1.30
CA THR A 40 -26.22 14.22 2.17
C THR A 40 -27.32 13.51 1.39
N ILE A 41 -27.82 12.40 1.94
CA ILE A 41 -28.88 11.59 1.33
C ILE A 41 -30.08 11.58 2.28
N LYS A 42 -31.29 11.71 1.74
CA LYS A 42 -32.51 11.48 2.52
C LYS A 42 -32.78 9.98 2.58
N ALA A 43 -32.51 9.39 3.74
CA ALA A 43 -32.77 7.98 3.99
C ALA A 43 -34.13 7.81 4.66
N ILE A 44 -34.82 6.70 4.37
CA ILE A 44 -36.00 6.31 5.13
C ILE A 44 -35.55 5.78 6.49
N SER A 45 -35.99 6.43 7.57
CA SER A 45 -35.66 6.07 8.95
C SER A 45 -36.73 5.18 9.59
N ASP A 46 -37.97 5.32 9.12
CA ASP A 46 -39.13 4.58 9.63
C ASP A 46 -40.23 4.49 8.57
N ALA A 47 -41.03 3.43 8.63
CA ALA A 47 -42.17 3.21 7.74
C ALA A 47 -43.31 2.54 8.49
N ASN A 48 -44.50 3.16 8.46
CA ASN A 48 -45.70 2.62 9.08
C ASN A 48 -46.65 2.04 8.03
N ILE A 49 -47.12 0.82 8.27
CA ILE A 49 -47.96 0.05 7.35
C ILE A 49 -49.18 -0.45 8.12
N GLY A 50 -50.35 0.07 7.77
CA GLY A 50 -51.60 -0.27 8.48
C GLY A 50 -52.17 -1.66 8.17
N GLN A 51 -51.79 -2.28 7.05
CA GLN A 51 -52.21 -3.63 6.65
C GLN A 51 -51.21 -4.25 5.68
N SER A 52 -51.16 -5.60 5.62
CA SER A 52 -50.19 -6.31 4.77
C SER A 52 -50.39 -5.97 3.29
N VAL A 53 -49.41 -5.29 2.69
CA VAL A 53 -49.45 -4.79 1.31
C VAL A 53 -48.10 -4.99 0.63
N LYS A 54 -48.12 -5.23 -0.69
CA LYS A 54 -46.88 -5.37 -1.49
C LYS A 54 -46.17 -4.02 -1.59
N LEU A 55 -44.89 -4.01 -1.26
CA LEU A 55 -44.02 -2.83 -1.34
C LEU A 55 -43.13 -2.89 -2.57
N SER A 56 -42.83 -1.71 -3.13
CA SER A 56 -41.74 -1.50 -4.08
C SER A 56 -40.79 -0.47 -3.48
N THR A 57 -39.50 -0.79 -3.46
CA THR A 57 -38.47 0.03 -2.82
C THR A 57 -37.45 0.51 -3.85
N ASP A 58 -36.94 1.73 -3.67
CA ASP A 58 -35.78 2.24 -4.39
C ASP A 58 -34.71 2.71 -3.40
N GLY A 59 -33.44 2.62 -3.79
CA GLY A 59 -32.34 2.85 -2.89
C GLY A 59 -31.00 3.07 -3.56
N VAL A 60 -30.09 3.65 -2.79
CA VAL A 60 -28.70 3.88 -3.19
C VAL A 60 -27.81 2.91 -2.43
N VAL A 61 -26.86 2.29 -3.13
CA VAL A 61 -25.83 1.47 -2.50
C VAL A 61 -24.62 2.36 -2.20
N LEU A 62 -24.24 2.40 -0.92
CA LEU A 62 -23.06 3.11 -0.46
C LEU A 62 -21.93 2.13 -0.17
N ASN A 63 -20.80 2.36 -0.81
CA ASN A 63 -19.56 1.68 -0.46
C ASN A 63 -18.93 2.43 0.71
N THR A 64 -19.29 2.03 1.93
CA THR A 64 -18.70 2.63 3.13
C THR A 64 -17.24 2.16 3.26
N LEU A 65 -16.38 3.04 3.77
CA LEU A 65 -14.99 2.72 4.12
C LEU A 65 -14.89 2.63 5.64
N PRO A 66 -15.23 1.48 6.26
CA PRO A 66 -15.05 1.32 7.69
C PRO A 66 -13.58 1.51 8.09
N PRO A 67 -13.31 1.88 9.35
CA PRO A 67 -11.95 1.98 9.87
C PRO A 67 -11.20 0.67 9.62
N ALA A 68 -9.98 0.78 9.07
CA ALA A 68 -9.16 -0.39 8.81
C ALA A 68 -8.63 -0.99 10.13
N VAL A 69 -8.62 -2.32 10.22
CA VAL A 69 -7.82 -3.02 11.22
C VAL A 69 -6.35 -2.80 10.86
N LYS A 70 -5.59 -2.23 11.80
CA LYS A 70 -4.19 -1.87 11.59
C LYS A 70 -3.26 -2.87 12.28
N LEU A 71 -2.57 -3.66 11.48
CA LEU A 71 -1.59 -4.66 11.92
C LEU A 71 -0.18 -4.07 11.79
N LYS A 72 0.42 -3.67 12.91
CA LYS A 72 1.74 -3.02 12.92
C LYS A 72 2.86 -4.02 12.62
N ILE A 73 3.87 -3.55 11.91
CA ILE A 73 5.06 -4.33 11.55
C ILE A 73 6.29 -3.59 12.06
N ASP A 74 7.15 -4.34 12.74
CA ASP A 74 8.52 -3.98 13.06
C ASP A 74 9.31 -5.30 13.08
N LYS A 75 10.02 -5.59 11.99
CA LYS A 75 10.71 -6.87 11.78
C LYS A 75 12.11 -6.61 11.24
N GLU A 76 13.08 -7.25 11.85
CA GLU A 76 14.46 -7.27 11.37
C GLU A 76 14.72 -8.58 10.62
N ILE A 77 15.42 -8.48 9.49
CA ILE A 77 15.75 -9.60 8.60
C ILE A 77 17.23 -9.47 8.27
N THR A 78 17.99 -10.54 8.45
CA THR A 78 19.42 -10.57 8.10
C THR A 78 19.66 -11.63 7.04
N GLY A 79 20.51 -11.32 6.06
CA GLY A 79 20.97 -12.29 5.08
C GLY A 79 22.38 -12.02 4.60
N ILE A 80 22.90 -12.94 3.80
CA ILE A 80 24.23 -12.84 3.18
C ILE A 80 24.03 -12.84 1.67
N LEU A 81 24.55 -11.81 1.02
CA LEU A 81 24.63 -11.70 -0.43
C LEU A 81 25.99 -12.21 -0.88
N GLU A 82 25.99 -13.23 -1.72
CA GLU A 82 27.23 -13.76 -2.30
C GLU A 82 27.53 -13.03 -3.61
N PHE A 83 28.70 -12.41 -3.69
CA PHE A 83 29.19 -11.71 -4.88
C PHE A 83 30.02 -12.62 -5.78
N ALA A 84 29.94 -13.95 -5.56
CA ALA A 84 30.80 -14.96 -6.17
C ALA A 84 30.65 -15.01 -7.69
N GLN A 85 31.48 -14.24 -8.40
CA GLN A 85 31.79 -14.43 -9.80
C GLN A 85 33.27 -14.74 -9.92
N GLU A 86 33.59 -15.81 -10.65
CA GLU A 86 34.97 -16.24 -10.88
C GLU A 86 35.71 -15.14 -11.67
N GLY A 87 36.73 -14.53 -11.05
CA GLY A 87 37.50 -13.43 -11.63
C GLY A 87 36.96 -12.02 -11.37
N ALA A 88 35.89 -11.84 -10.58
CA ALA A 88 35.48 -10.52 -10.13
C ALA A 88 36.32 -10.05 -8.93
N ALA A 89 36.74 -8.79 -8.94
CA ALA A 89 37.39 -8.15 -7.79
C ALA A 89 36.45 -8.17 -6.57
N PRO A 90 36.95 -8.47 -5.36
CA PRO A 90 36.15 -8.48 -4.15
C PRO A 90 35.54 -7.10 -3.86
N VAL A 91 34.40 -7.09 -3.17
CA VAL A 91 33.78 -5.86 -2.69
C VAL A 91 34.67 -5.23 -1.63
N GLN A 92 35.06 -3.97 -1.83
CA GLN A 92 35.81 -3.20 -0.84
C GLN A 92 34.87 -2.43 0.09
N THR A 93 33.89 -1.71 -0.49
CA THR A 93 32.97 -0.85 0.26
C THR A 93 31.57 -0.91 -0.32
N VAL A 94 30.55 -1.05 0.53
CA VAL A 94 29.15 -0.84 0.14
C VAL A 94 28.85 0.65 0.21
N LEU A 95 28.41 1.23 -0.90
CA LEU A 95 28.11 2.65 -1.02
C LEU A 95 26.63 2.94 -0.73
N ASP A 96 25.74 2.10 -1.27
CA ASP A 96 24.29 2.19 -1.02
C ASP A 96 23.60 0.83 -1.24
N ILE A 97 22.44 0.64 -0.59
CA ILE A 97 21.55 -0.50 -0.83
C ILE A 97 20.13 0.00 -1.03
N THR A 98 19.67 -0.06 -2.27
CA THR A 98 18.26 0.17 -2.61
C THR A 98 17.46 -1.10 -2.38
N THR A 99 16.31 -0.99 -1.70
CA THR A 99 15.48 -2.14 -1.30
C THR A 99 14.05 -2.01 -1.78
N ASP A 100 13.57 -2.99 -2.55
CA ASP A 100 12.17 -3.14 -2.99
C ASP A 100 11.53 -4.33 -2.27
N VAL A 101 10.45 -4.09 -1.52
CA VAL A 101 9.74 -5.14 -0.76
C VAL A 101 8.42 -5.48 -1.43
N LYS A 102 8.23 -6.78 -1.72
CA LYS A 102 6.99 -7.30 -2.29
C LYS A 102 6.39 -8.41 -1.43
N LEU A 103 5.07 -8.34 -1.24
CA LEU A 103 4.29 -9.45 -0.70
C LEU A 103 3.89 -10.36 -1.87
N ASN A 104 4.28 -11.62 -1.78
CA ASN A 104 4.11 -12.61 -2.86
C ASN A 104 2.86 -13.47 -2.63
N GLU A 105 2.61 -13.84 -1.37
CA GLU A 105 1.51 -14.72 -0.97
C GLU A 105 0.79 -14.15 0.24
N THR A 106 -0.52 -14.34 0.28
CA THR A 106 -1.36 -13.92 1.40
C THR A 106 -2.46 -14.93 1.64
N GLU A 107 -2.52 -15.46 2.86
CA GLU A 107 -3.57 -16.31 3.37
C GLU A 107 -4.31 -15.55 4.47
N LEU A 108 -5.56 -15.15 4.18
CA LEU A 108 -6.41 -14.43 5.12
C LEU A 108 -7.59 -15.32 5.49
N THR A 109 -7.64 -15.73 6.76
CA THR A 109 -8.71 -16.54 7.33
C THR A 109 -9.31 -15.85 8.54
N LYS A 110 -10.43 -16.36 9.05
CA LYS A 110 -11.03 -15.81 10.26
C LYS A 110 -10.07 -15.94 11.43
N GLY A 111 -9.68 -14.81 12.02
CA GLY A 111 -8.79 -14.74 13.16
C GLY A 111 -7.30 -14.71 12.81
N LYS A 112 -6.91 -14.85 11.53
CA LYS A 112 -5.50 -15.02 11.16
C LYS A 112 -5.17 -14.49 9.77
N LEU A 113 -4.06 -13.77 9.69
CA LEU A 113 -3.41 -13.35 8.46
C LEU A 113 -1.99 -13.92 8.43
N VAL A 114 -1.64 -14.62 7.35
CA VAL A 114 -0.26 -15.01 7.03
C VAL A 114 0.09 -14.39 5.69
N THR A 115 1.16 -13.61 5.62
CA THR A 115 1.67 -13.09 4.35
C THR A 115 3.16 -13.34 4.23
N ARG A 116 3.58 -13.81 3.05
CA ARG A 116 4.98 -14.05 2.70
C ARG A 116 5.41 -13.06 1.65
N GLY A 117 6.61 -12.56 1.80
CA GLY A 117 7.22 -11.63 0.86
C GLY A 117 8.71 -11.85 0.74
N ALA A 118 9.34 -11.07 -0.12
CA ALA A 118 10.78 -11.01 -0.23
C ALA A 118 11.22 -9.58 -0.56
N ALA A 119 12.41 -9.23 -0.10
CA ALA A 119 13.08 -8.01 -0.51
C ALA A 119 14.03 -8.32 -1.68
N THR A 120 13.90 -7.52 -2.74
CA THR A 120 14.90 -7.41 -3.81
C THR A 120 15.85 -6.27 -3.45
N LEU A 121 17.15 -6.53 -3.56
CA LEU A 121 18.19 -5.58 -3.19
C LEU A 121 18.99 -5.20 -4.41
N GLU A 122 19.28 -3.93 -4.57
CA GLU A 122 20.26 -3.42 -5.53
C GLU A 122 21.39 -2.78 -4.74
N VAL A 123 22.59 -3.33 -4.90
CA VAL A 123 23.77 -2.94 -4.13
C VAL A 123 24.69 -2.15 -5.03
N LEU A 124 24.92 -0.88 -4.67
CA LEU A 124 25.97 -0.04 -5.23
C LEU A 124 27.22 -0.21 -4.38
N TYR A 125 28.33 -0.59 -5.00
CA TYR A 125 29.57 -0.89 -4.29
C TYR A 125 30.81 -0.49 -5.07
N GLU A 126 31.91 -0.32 -4.34
CA GLU A 126 33.27 -0.19 -4.87
C GLU A 126 34.00 -1.52 -4.65
N ASP A 127 34.72 -2.00 -5.65
CA ASP A 127 35.58 -3.18 -5.54
C ASP A 127 37.05 -2.81 -5.25
N GLU A 128 37.90 -3.82 -4.99
CA GLU A 128 39.33 -3.60 -4.71
C GLU A 128 40.12 -2.96 -5.86
N GLU A 129 39.56 -2.90 -7.08
CA GLU A 129 40.15 -2.20 -8.23
C GLU A 129 39.68 -0.74 -8.33
N LEU A 130 38.96 -0.24 -7.32
CA LEU A 130 38.35 1.10 -7.25
C LEU A 130 37.29 1.34 -8.34
N ALA A 131 36.67 0.27 -8.85
CA ALA A 131 35.57 0.37 -9.80
C ALA A 131 34.23 0.38 -9.06
N VAL A 132 33.37 1.34 -9.40
CA VAL A 132 31.99 1.42 -8.89
C VAL A 132 31.07 0.54 -9.74
N LYS A 133 30.34 -0.37 -9.09
CA LYS A 133 29.47 -1.36 -9.72
C LYS A 133 28.12 -1.42 -9.03
N VAL A 134 27.12 -1.86 -9.78
CA VAL A 134 25.76 -2.14 -9.29
C VAL A 134 25.45 -3.61 -9.53
N GLN A 135 24.93 -4.29 -8.50
CA GLN A 135 24.48 -5.68 -8.62
C GLN A 135 23.10 -5.87 -7.98
N SER A 136 22.21 -6.53 -8.71
CA SER A 136 20.84 -6.83 -8.26
C SER A 136 20.73 -8.25 -7.70
N PHE A 137 20.05 -8.36 -6.56
CA PHE A 137 19.74 -9.61 -5.87
C PHE A 137 18.23 -9.74 -5.72
N VAL A 138 17.62 -10.47 -6.65
CA VAL A 138 16.16 -10.64 -6.72
C VAL A 138 15.69 -11.58 -5.61
N GLN A 139 14.69 -11.13 -4.84
CA GLN A 139 14.09 -11.89 -3.74
C GLN A 139 15.12 -12.45 -2.72
N ALA A 140 16.20 -11.70 -2.49
CA ALA A 140 17.33 -12.12 -1.67
C ALA A 140 16.99 -12.38 -0.19
N LEU A 141 16.04 -11.61 0.35
CA LEU A 141 15.64 -11.70 1.76
C LEU A 141 14.15 -12.06 1.86
N PRO A 142 13.79 -13.36 1.86
CA PRO A 142 12.42 -13.79 2.09
C PRO A 142 12.00 -13.58 3.55
N PHE A 143 10.73 -13.27 3.77
CA PHE A 143 10.15 -13.08 5.09
C PHE A 143 8.69 -13.54 5.16
N GLU A 144 8.26 -13.89 6.36
CA GLU A 144 6.87 -14.20 6.68
C GLU A 144 6.37 -13.30 7.81
N LEU A 145 5.14 -12.80 7.69
CA LEU A 145 4.44 -12.04 8.71
C LEU A 145 3.17 -12.81 9.11
N VAL A 146 2.98 -13.01 10.41
CA VAL A 146 1.83 -13.71 10.96
C VAL A 146 1.14 -12.81 11.97
N PHE A 147 -0.17 -12.63 11.80
CA PHE A 147 -1.02 -11.89 12.71
C PHE A 147 -2.21 -12.73 13.11
N GLU A 148 -2.57 -12.67 14.39
CA GLU A 148 -3.72 -13.37 14.94
C GLU A 148 -4.54 -12.37 15.75
N GLY A 149 -5.86 -12.34 15.55
CA GLY A 149 -6.74 -11.39 16.21
C GLY A 149 -8.21 -11.58 15.83
N PRO A 150 -9.17 -11.48 16.77
CA PRO A 150 -10.60 -11.70 16.49
C PRO A 150 -11.20 -10.70 15.50
N GLU A 151 -10.57 -9.54 15.31
CA GLU A 151 -10.95 -8.51 14.35
C GLU A 151 -10.59 -8.86 12.90
N ILE A 152 -9.72 -9.86 12.69
CA ILE A 152 -9.31 -10.32 11.36
C ILE A 152 -10.41 -11.21 10.80
N GLN A 153 -11.04 -10.79 9.69
CA GLN A 153 -12.05 -11.58 9.00
C GLN A 153 -11.59 -12.01 7.62
N GLY A 154 -12.03 -13.19 7.19
CA GLY A 154 -11.81 -13.65 5.82
C GLY A 154 -12.49 -12.72 4.82
N GLY A 155 -11.85 -12.48 3.68
CA GLY A 155 -12.39 -11.64 2.61
C GLY A 155 -12.13 -10.13 2.74
N MET A 156 -11.48 -9.67 3.81
CA MET A 156 -11.04 -8.27 3.90
C MET A 156 -9.97 -7.96 2.85
N ALA A 157 -9.98 -6.73 2.33
CA ALA A 157 -8.96 -6.23 1.43
C ALA A 157 -7.69 -5.86 2.20
N LEU A 158 -6.54 -6.33 1.70
CA LEU A 158 -5.22 -6.07 2.27
C LEU A 158 -4.58 -4.85 1.59
N GLN A 159 -4.20 -3.86 2.39
CA GLN A 159 -3.49 -2.67 1.92
C GLN A 159 -2.18 -2.49 2.71
N PRO A 160 -1.03 -2.96 2.19
CA PRO A 160 0.26 -2.82 2.85
C PRO A 160 0.77 -1.38 2.78
N ARG A 161 1.30 -0.89 3.90
CA ARG A 161 2.03 0.38 4.02
C ARG A 161 3.36 0.09 4.70
N LEU A 162 4.30 -0.45 3.91
CA LEU A 162 5.59 -0.91 4.38
C LEU A 162 6.69 0.08 4.02
N LYS A 163 7.71 0.16 4.87
CA LYS A 163 8.95 0.87 4.63
C LYS A 163 10.10 -0.09 4.96
N ALA A 164 11.11 -0.08 4.10
CA ALA A 164 12.31 -0.88 4.25
C ALA A 164 13.51 0.06 4.39
N GLN A 165 14.44 -0.30 5.27
CA GLN A 165 15.75 0.32 5.36
C GLN A 165 16.77 -0.81 5.49
N SER A 166 17.84 -0.74 4.70
CA SER A 166 18.86 -1.78 4.66
C SER A 166 20.23 -1.18 4.95
N GLU A 167 21.05 -1.93 5.66
CA GLU A 167 22.47 -1.64 5.88
C GLU A 167 23.30 -2.84 5.46
N GLY A 168 24.43 -2.60 4.79
CA GLY A 168 25.32 -3.62 4.26
C GLY A 168 26.68 -3.59 4.94
N TYR A 169 27.20 -4.79 5.24
CA TYR A 169 28.50 -4.98 5.86
C TYR A 169 29.31 -5.95 5.03
N VAL A 170 30.42 -5.50 4.48
CA VAL A 170 31.35 -6.36 3.74
C VAL A 170 31.91 -7.42 4.68
N VAL A 171 31.85 -8.69 4.26
CA VAL A 171 32.35 -9.85 5.03
C VAL A 171 33.07 -10.82 4.09
N ASN A 172 33.77 -11.81 4.67
CA ASN A 172 34.50 -12.82 3.91
C ASN A 172 35.50 -12.23 2.90
N ASP A 173 36.28 -11.24 3.32
CA ASP A 173 37.29 -10.54 2.48
C ASP A 173 36.70 -10.07 1.14
N GLY A 174 35.54 -9.41 1.19
CA GLY A 174 34.89 -8.84 0.01
C GLY A 174 34.09 -9.82 -0.85
N LYS A 175 34.05 -11.12 -0.49
CA LYS A 175 33.30 -12.13 -1.26
C LYS A 175 31.80 -12.13 -0.95
N SER A 176 31.41 -11.51 0.16
CA SER A 176 30.00 -11.46 0.56
C SER A 176 29.67 -10.15 1.27
N VAL A 177 28.40 -9.79 1.27
CA VAL A 177 27.88 -8.66 2.03
C VAL A 177 26.78 -9.17 2.95
N ARG A 178 26.93 -8.99 4.26
CA ARG A 178 25.85 -9.20 5.23
C ARG A 178 24.92 -8.01 5.15
N VAL A 179 23.63 -8.24 4.90
CA VAL A 179 22.61 -7.20 4.86
C VAL A 179 21.68 -7.34 6.06
N GLU A 180 21.43 -6.22 6.73
CA GLU A 180 20.45 -6.08 7.79
C GLU A 180 19.32 -5.19 7.28
N LEU A 181 18.13 -5.77 7.12
CA LEU A 181 16.92 -5.12 6.64
C LEU A 181 15.95 -4.91 7.81
N LYS A 182 15.59 -3.65 8.06
CA LYS A 182 14.49 -3.26 8.93
C LYS A 182 13.23 -3.02 8.11
N LEU A 183 12.23 -3.88 8.30
CA LEU A 183 10.89 -3.75 7.72
C LEU A 183 9.95 -3.16 8.77
N ALA A 184 9.43 -1.95 8.52
CA ALA A 184 8.52 -1.25 9.41
C ALA A 184 7.24 -0.81 8.70
N GLY A 185 6.15 -0.60 9.45
CA GLY A 185 4.92 -0.01 8.93
C GLY A 185 3.66 -0.69 9.44
N ALA A 186 2.69 -0.89 8.56
CA ALA A 186 1.49 -1.63 8.89
C ALA A 186 0.81 -2.24 7.66
N ILE A 187 0.09 -3.34 7.89
CA ILE A 187 -0.93 -3.83 6.97
C ILE A 187 -2.29 -3.31 7.45
N LEU A 188 -3.04 -2.70 6.53
CA LEU A 188 -4.41 -2.28 6.78
C LEU A 188 -5.36 -3.32 6.18
N LEU A 189 -6.20 -3.94 7.02
CA LEU A 189 -7.28 -4.79 6.55
C LEU A 189 -8.59 -3.99 6.54
N ARG A 190 -9.28 -3.97 5.40
CA ARG A 190 -10.53 -3.24 5.22
C ARG A 190 -11.65 -4.20 4.85
N ASP A 191 -12.76 -4.09 5.57
CA ASP A 191 -13.99 -4.75 5.17
C ASP A 191 -14.71 -3.90 4.11
N HIS A 192 -15.21 -4.53 3.06
CA HIS A 192 -16.01 -3.88 2.04
C HIS A 192 -17.46 -4.28 2.25
N GLN A 193 -18.17 -3.53 3.09
CA GLN A 193 -19.61 -3.71 3.29
C GLN A 193 -20.38 -2.64 2.49
N PRO A 194 -20.99 -3.01 1.36
CA PRO A 194 -21.94 -2.14 0.69
C PRO A 194 -23.18 -1.99 1.59
N LEU A 195 -23.47 -0.75 1.99
CA LEU A 195 -24.66 -0.41 2.75
C LEU A 195 -25.76 0.01 1.76
N GLN A 196 -26.88 -0.71 1.72
CA GLN A 196 -28.04 -0.28 0.94
C GLN A 196 -28.89 0.70 1.77
N ILE A 197 -29.03 1.93 1.28
CA ILE A 197 -29.93 2.93 1.85
C ILE A 197 -31.21 2.99 1.01
N LEU A 198 -32.35 2.74 1.64
CA LEU A 198 -33.65 2.97 1.01
C LEU A 198 -33.97 4.46 1.00
N THR A 199 -34.28 4.98 -0.19
CA THR A 199 -34.64 6.39 -0.39
C THR A 199 -36.12 6.56 -0.71
N GLU A 200 -36.75 5.54 -1.27
CA GLU A 200 -38.18 5.49 -1.54
C GLU A 200 -38.79 4.13 -1.16
N ILE A 201 -40.00 4.16 -0.63
CA ILE A 201 -40.88 2.99 -0.48
C ILE A 201 -42.25 3.41 -1.01
N THR A 202 -42.81 2.60 -1.90
CA THR A 202 -44.13 2.82 -2.50
C THR A 202 -45.00 1.58 -2.33
N ALA A 203 -46.32 1.81 -2.22
CA ALA A 203 -47.32 0.75 -2.16
C ALA A 203 -48.58 1.17 -2.93
N PRO A 204 -49.35 0.21 -3.49
CA PRO A 204 -50.63 0.50 -4.11
C PRO A 204 -51.58 1.24 -3.14
N GLY A 205 -52.18 2.33 -3.61
CA GLY A 205 -53.16 3.09 -2.83
C GLY A 205 -52.59 3.93 -1.69
N ASN A 206 -51.29 4.29 -1.70
CA ASN A 206 -50.63 5.13 -0.70
C ASN A 206 -50.78 4.61 0.75
N GLN A 207 -50.79 3.28 0.93
CA GLN A 207 -51.00 2.64 2.24
C GLN A 207 -49.74 2.60 3.13
N VAL A 208 -48.73 3.38 2.78
CA VAL A 208 -47.44 3.43 3.48
C VAL A 208 -47.10 4.88 3.74
N GLU A 209 -46.92 5.20 5.02
CA GLU A 209 -46.38 6.48 5.44
C GLU A 209 -44.90 6.29 5.79
N VAL A 210 -44.02 7.08 5.15
CA VAL A 210 -42.57 7.02 5.37
C VAL A 210 -42.07 8.29 6.05
N ARG A 211 -41.17 8.12 7.02
CA ARG A 211 -40.38 9.21 7.58
C ARG A 211 -38.98 9.17 6.98
N LYS A 212 -38.51 10.32 6.48
CA LYS A 212 -37.17 10.47 5.92
C LYS A 212 -36.33 11.41 6.77
N GLU A 213 -35.08 11.05 6.97
CA GLU A 213 -34.09 11.86 7.68
C GLU A 213 -32.88 12.12 6.79
N LEU A 214 -32.24 13.28 6.98
CA LEU A 214 -31.00 13.61 6.28
C LEU A 214 -29.85 12.88 6.96
N VAL A 215 -29.22 11.97 6.22
CA VAL A 215 -28.01 11.28 6.64
C VAL A 215 -26.85 11.88 5.86
N ALA A 216 -25.88 12.42 6.59
CA ALA A 216 -24.60 12.82 6.01
C ALA A 216 -23.71 11.58 5.86
N VAL A 217 -23.17 11.38 4.67
CA VAL A 217 -22.25 10.30 4.35
C VAL A 217 -20.99 10.93 3.81
N ASP A 218 -19.87 10.62 4.45
CA ASP A 218 -18.55 10.96 3.93
C ASP A 218 -18.23 10.01 2.79
N SER A 219 -18.17 10.54 1.57
CA SER A 219 -17.84 9.79 0.36
C SER A 219 -16.60 10.39 -0.30
N PHE A 220 -15.68 9.54 -0.74
CA PHE A 220 -14.54 9.99 -1.52
C PHE A 220 -14.95 10.12 -2.97
N VAL A 221 -15.07 11.36 -3.41
CA VAL A 221 -15.40 11.67 -4.79
C VAL A 221 -14.10 11.98 -5.51
N ASN A 222 -13.55 10.94 -6.15
CA ASN A 222 -12.56 11.03 -7.22
C ASN A 222 -11.07 11.10 -6.81
N ARG A 223 -10.24 10.36 -7.55
CA ARG A 223 -8.76 10.44 -7.53
C ARG A 223 -8.34 11.01 -8.87
N LYS A 224 -7.77 12.21 -8.87
CA LYS A 224 -7.19 12.80 -10.08
C LYS A 224 -5.66 12.63 -10.00
N GLU A 225 -5.11 11.87 -10.92
CA GLU A 225 -3.68 11.78 -11.15
C GLU A 225 -3.29 12.76 -12.27
N GLN A 226 -2.30 13.60 -11.99
CA GLN A 226 -1.65 14.42 -13.01
C GLN A 226 -0.18 14.05 -13.03
N GLN A 227 0.31 13.78 -14.24
CA GLN A 227 1.74 13.70 -14.52
C GLN A 227 2.22 15.08 -14.94
N ALA A 228 3.33 15.51 -14.35
CA ALA A 228 4.04 16.71 -14.75
C ALA A 228 5.50 16.35 -15.05
N THR A 229 6.01 16.93 -16.12
CA THR A 229 7.43 16.95 -16.48
C THR A 229 7.98 18.33 -16.10
N ALA A 230 9.10 18.34 -15.39
CA ALA A 230 9.86 19.55 -15.04
C ALA A 230 11.10 19.65 -15.92
#